data_AF-A0A067C8K8-F1
#
_entry.id   AF-A0A067C8K8-F1
#
_cell.length_a   1.000
_cell.length_b   1.000
_cell.length_c   1.000
_cell.angle_alpha   90.00
_cell.angle_beta   90.00
_cell.angle_gamma   90.00
#
_symmetry.space_group_name_H-M   'P 1'
#
loop_
_entity.id
_entity.type
_entity.pdbx_description
1 polymer ?
#
loop_
_entity_poly.entity_id
_entity_poly.type
_entity_poly.pdbx_seq_one_letter_code
_entity_poly.pdbx_strand_id
1 'polypeptide(L)'
;MVRLLVLLAACVGLAQGAALQSHSFRPPYTKVDYQGVRVINDTWTTGGTAEVMKSFVRLTPDRQNRNGHVWSQDALGRDSFSAVMQFRISGTGKKWFGDGIGLWLTSSPYVRGSNHGIDAAFNGVGIVIDTFVNPEHKGGHKDVTIQINDGTKTLSTLQDETKIGCDGAFRYHEDSDEFDAVYSASRLRFTIERNNIKVEIDPKSKAEWTACYEGQLPFAANWLETARIGLTGSTGGLADNHDVLSFLSFSEPNDIEMQLTDSDVYWNNYSKEHDSILNSEHCDQSCKLIILEKALANVKVENEHTMVSLQEKTRNSLSKVAAREAVNQGKIAELTDRLEQYLNTKLDASTRDVAGDVESALHAKVNEKVEASTGWKLPFFVLFAGLLGAGSFVYKKYNDLRKSHLL
;
A
#
# COMPACT_ATOMS: atom_id res chain seq x y z
N MET A 1 -33.78 74.50 -10.10
CA MET A 1 -32.38 74.38 -9.62
C MET A 1 -32.31 73.20 -8.66
N VAL A 2 -31.99 72.03 -9.20
CA VAL A 2 -31.81 70.79 -8.43
C VAL A 2 -30.35 70.76 -7.97
N ARG A 3 -30.09 70.84 -6.66
CA ARG A 3 -28.73 70.71 -6.11
C ARG A 3 -28.40 69.25 -5.90
N LEU A 4 -27.56 68.77 -6.79
CA LEU A 4 -26.81 67.52 -6.75
C LEU A 4 -25.82 67.56 -5.58
N LEU A 5 -25.99 66.69 -4.60
CA LEU A 5 -24.97 66.40 -3.57
C LEU A 5 -24.46 64.99 -3.86
N VAL A 6 -23.32 64.94 -4.55
CA VAL A 6 -22.58 63.73 -4.88
C VAL A 6 -21.92 63.23 -3.60
N LEU A 7 -22.41 62.12 -3.06
CA LEU A 7 -21.71 61.33 -2.05
C LEU A 7 -20.54 60.60 -2.74
N LEU A 8 -19.31 61.04 -2.45
CA LEU A 8 -18.11 60.25 -2.67
C LEU A 8 -18.19 59.01 -1.76
N ALA A 9 -18.65 57.89 -2.31
CA ALA A 9 -18.35 56.58 -1.74
C ALA A 9 -16.88 56.27 -2.06
N ALA A 10 -16.00 56.62 -1.13
CA ALA A 10 -14.66 56.04 -1.11
C ALA A 10 -14.82 54.54 -0.82
N CYS A 11 -14.76 53.72 -1.87
CA CYS A 11 -14.51 52.29 -1.74
C CYS A 11 -13.10 52.12 -1.15
N VAL A 12 -13.01 52.17 0.18
CA VAL A 12 -11.98 51.42 0.88
C VAL A 12 -12.36 49.95 0.64
N GLY A 13 -11.77 49.36 -0.40
CA GLY A 13 -11.72 47.93 -0.53
C GLY A 13 -10.98 47.41 0.70
N LEU A 14 -11.73 47.05 1.74
CA LEU A 14 -11.24 46.07 2.69
C LEU A 14 -10.95 44.85 1.83
N ALA A 15 -9.67 44.58 1.57
CA ALA A 15 -9.23 43.28 1.14
C ALA A 15 -9.61 42.33 2.28
N GLN A 16 -10.85 41.84 2.23
CA GLN A 16 -11.27 40.70 3.02
C GLN A 16 -10.37 39.58 2.54
N GLY A 17 -9.53 39.07 3.44
CA GLY A 17 -8.84 37.81 3.20
C GLY A 17 -9.87 36.80 2.71
N ALA A 18 -9.52 36.09 1.66
CA ALA A 18 -10.41 35.14 1.01
C ALA A 18 -9.77 33.75 1.09
N ALA A 19 -10.57 32.72 1.38
CA ALA A 19 -10.14 31.34 1.21
C ALA A 19 -9.56 31.12 -0.19
N LEU A 20 -8.42 30.46 -0.21
CA LEU A 20 -7.71 30.07 -1.42
C LEU A 20 -8.34 28.79 -1.93
N GLN A 21 -9.43 28.94 -2.66
CA GLN A 21 -10.20 27.79 -3.14
C GLN A 21 -9.35 26.82 -3.97
N SER A 22 -8.40 27.33 -4.76
CA SER A 22 -7.43 26.49 -5.52
C SER A 22 -6.49 25.69 -4.63
N HIS A 23 -6.19 26.17 -3.42
CA HIS A 23 -5.28 25.56 -2.45
C HIS A 23 -6.02 25.03 -1.22
N SER A 24 -7.31 24.74 -1.37
CA SER A 24 -8.17 24.23 -0.31
C SER A 24 -8.99 23.05 -0.80
N PHE A 25 -9.31 22.15 0.12
CA PHE A 25 -10.28 21.08 -0.09
C PHE A 25 -10.92 20.65 1.23
N ARG A 26 -12.20 20.28 1.17
CA ARG A 26 -12.98 19.78 2.30
C ARG A 26 -14.09 18.86 1.80
N PRO A 27 -14.59 17.94 2.64
CA PRO A 27 -15.72 17.10 2.30
C PRO A 27 -17.01 17.93 2.12
N PRO A 28 -18.01 17.40 1.40
CA PRO A 28 -18.00 16.10 0.74
C PRO A 28 -17.27 16.11 -0.61
N TYR A 29 -16.38 15.15 -0.82
CA TYR A 29 -15.70 14.95 -2.11
C TYR A 29 -16.65 14.22 -3.06
N THR A 30 -17.35 14.94 -3.92
CA THR A 30 -18.38 14.36 -4.81
C THR A 30 -17.89 14.16 -6.24
N LYS A 31 -16.78 14.82 -6.61
CA LYS A 31 -16.25 14.79 -7.96
C LYS A 31 -15.63 13.43 -8.30
N VAL A 32 -15.88 12.98 -9.51
CA VAL A 32 -15.38 11.72 -10.07
C VAL A 32 -14.77 12.02 -11.44
N ASP A 33 -13.64 11.41 -11.74
CA ASP A 33 -12.97 11.53 -13.02
C ASP A 33 -13.63 10.67 -14.13
N TYR A 34 -13.06 10.69 -15.32
CA TYR A 34 -13.56 9.92 -16.47
C TYR A 34 -13.45 8.40 -16.28
N GLN A 35 -12.64 7.93 -15.32
CA GLN A 35 -12.45 6.52 -15.00
C GLN A 35 -13.41 6.03 -13.90
N GLY A 36 -14.25 6.92 -13.36
CA GLY A 36 -15.12 6.58 -12.25
C GLY A 36 -14.43 6.64 -10.88
N VAL A 37 -13.19 7.18 -10.81
CA VAL A 37 -12.43 7.32 -9.57
C VAL A 37 -12.73 8.69 -8.93
N ARG A 38 -13.00 8.69 -7.63
CA ARG A 38 -13.24 9.93 -6.89
C ARG A 38 -11.95 10.74 -6.81
N VAL A 39 -12.07 12.05 -7.04
CA VAL A 39 -10.96 13.01 -6.96
C VAL A 39 -11.33 14.13 -5.99
N ILE A 40 -10.31 14.82 -5.47
CA ILE A 40 -10.50 15.91 -4.50
C ILE A 40 -11.24 17.08 -5.18
N ASN A 41 -10.64 17.64 -6.23
CA ASN A 41 -11.16 18.70 -7.09
C ASN A 41 -10.25 18.81 -8.33
N ASP A 42 -10.35 19.90 -9.10
CA ASP A 42 -9.53 20.11 -10.31
C ASP A 42 -8.14 20.70 -10.03
N THR A 43 -7.85 21.14 -8.80
CA THR A 43 -6.63 21.88 -8.48
C THR A 43 -5.64 21.06 -7.66
N TRP A 44 -5.99 19.82 -7.31
CA TRP A 44 -5.15 18.88 -6.59
C TRP A 44 -4.99 17.57 -7.37
N THR A 45 -3.78 17.04 -7.39
CA THR A 45 -3.48 15.71 -7.92
C THR A 45 -3.34 14.72 -6.78
N THR A 46 -3.93 13.55 -6.91
CA THR A 46 -3.80 12.43 -5.95
C THR A 46 -3.00 11.30 -6.59
N GLY A 47 -2.11 10.66 -5.82
CA GLY A 47 -1.31 9.55 -6.34
C GLY A 47 -0.71 8.64 -5.28
N GLY A 48 0.01 7.61 -5.75
CA GLY A 48 0.55 6.56 -4.89
C GLY A 48 -0.56 5.67 -4.33
N THR A 49 -0.59 5.47 -3.02
CA THR A 49 -1.63 4.70 -2.33
C THR A 49 -2.79 5.55 -1.84
N ALA A 50 -2.79 6.84 -2.18
CA ALA A 50 -3.82 7.75 -1.72
C ALA A 50 -5.16 7.45 -2.40
N GLU A 51 -6.24 7.40 -1.61
CA GLU A 51 -7.60 7.17 -2.05
C GLU A 51 -8.50 8.28 -1.52
N VAL A 52 -9.40 8.79 -2.37
CA VAL A 52 -10.35 9.84 -2.00
C VAL A 52 -11.68 9.18 -1.66
N MET A 53 -12.09 9.27 -0.39
CA MET A 53 -13.41 8.88 0.09
C MET A 53 -14.34 10.10 0.01
N LYS A 54 -15.62 9.95 0.36
CA LYS A 54 -16.55 11.08 0.36
C LYS A 54 -16.27 12.04 1.52
N SER A 55 -15.84 11.55 2.67
CA SER A 55 -15.65 12.34 3.89
C SER A 55 -14.19 12.66 4.22
N PHE A 56 -13.23 11.97 3.63
CA PHE A 56 -11.81 12.15 3.90
C PHE A 56 -10.95 11.67 2.72
N VAL A 57 -9.67 12.03 2.73
CA VAL A 57 -8.66 11.50 1.82
C VAL A 57 -7.71 10.61 2.61
N ARG A 58 -7.64 9.32 2.29
CA ARG A 58 -6.69 8.39 2.90
C ARG A 58 -5.38 8.43 2.14
N LEU A 59 -4.30 8.91 2.75
CA LEU A 59 -2.96 8.91 2.14
C LEU A 59 -2.34 7.51 2.16
N THR A 60 -2.45 6.81 3.29
CA THR A 60 -2.08 5.40 3.40
C THR A 60 -3.06 4.65 4.27
N PRO A 61 -3.34 3.37 3.98
CA PRO A 61 -4.01 2.49 4.92
C PRO A 61 -3.02 1.97 5.98
N ASP A 62 -3.55 1.38 7.06
CA ASP A 62 -2.84 0.62 8.12
C ASP A 62 -2.24 -0.68 7.52
N ARG A 63 -1.33 -0.52 6.56
CA ARG A 63 -0.56 -1.56 5.87
C ARG A 63 0.85 -1.06 5.61
N GLN A 64 1.81 -1.95 5.77
CA GLN A 64 3.23 -1.67 5.56
C GLN A 64 3.56 -1.28 4.12
N ASN A 65 4.65 -0.53 3.94
CA ASN A 65 5.21 -0.14 2.66
C ASN A 65 4.18 0.55 1.74
N ARG A 66 3.50 1.57 2.29
CA ARG A 66 2.55 2.42 1.57
C ARG A 66 3.08 3.84 1.53
N ASN A 67 2.75 4.53 0.44
CA ASN A 67 3.18 5.90 0.18
C ASN A 67 2.16 6.50 -0.76
N GLY A 68 1.42 7.48 -0.26
CA GLY A 68 0.41 8.21 -1.00
C GLY A 68 0.61 9.71 -0.81
N HIS A 69 0.14 10.47 -1.79
CA HIS A 69 0.29 11.90 -1.80
C HIS A 69 -0.92 12.60 -2.42
N VAL A 70 -1.11 13.84 -1.99
CA VAL A 70 -1.92 14.83 -2.67
C VAL A 70 -1.08 16.08 -2.87
N TRP A 71 -1.20 16.72 -4.03
CA TRP A 71 -0.33 17.83 -4.39
C TRP A 71 -1.10 18.90 -5.14
N SER A 72 -0.85 20.17 -4.81
CA SER A 72 -1.44 21.29 -5.53
C SER A 72 -0.87 21.41 -6.95
N GLN A 73 -1.75 21.64 -7.91
CA GLN A 73 -1.40 21.82 -9.32
C GLN A 73 -0.75 23.18 -9.59
N ASP A 74 -1.11 24.19 -8.82
CA ASP A 74 -0.60 25.55 -8.96
C ASP A 74 0.28 25.94 -7.77
N ALA A 75 1.29 26.75 -8.04
CA ALA A 75 2.06 27.41 -6.97
C ALA A 75 1.17 28.41 -6.20
N LEU A 76 1.58 28.75 -4.98
CA LEU A 76 0.86 29.66 -4.12
C LEU A 76 0.79 31.08 -4.70
N GLY A 77 1.86 31.56 -5.34
CA GLY A 77 1.86 32.86 -6.05
C GLY A 77 1.64 34.07 -5.15
N ARG A 78 2.22 34.08 -3.94
CA ARG A 78 1.99 35.09 -2.89
C ARG A 78 3.14 35.15 -1.89
N ASP A 79 3.18 36.20 -1.07
CA ASP A 79 4.19 36.40 -0.02
C ASP A 79 3.74 35.93 1.38
N SER A 80 2.44 35.77 1.59
CA SER A 80 1.86 35.32 2.84
C SER A 80 0.66 34.42 2.60
N PHE A 81 0.45 33.46 3.51
CA PHE A 81 -0.79 32.70 3.62
C PHE A 81 -0.84 32.00 4.97
N SER A 82 -2.02 31.50 5.30
CA SER A 82 -2.22 30.60 6.42
C SER A 82 -2.98 29.38 5.96
N ALA A 83 -2.85 28.27 6.69
CA ALA A 83 -3.67 27.11 6.43
C ALA A 83 -3.95 26.30 7.69
N VAL A 84 -5.07 25.59 7.66
CA VAL A 84 -5.53 24.66 8.69
C VAL A 84 -5.74 23.31 8.04
N MET A 85 -5.00 22.32 8.51
CA MET A 85 -5.18 20.92 8.14
C MET A 85 -5.89 20.20 9.29
N GLN A 86 -7.01 19.55 8.99
CA GLN A 86 -7.65 18.59 9.89
C GLN A 86 -7.34 17.18 9.40
N PHE A 87 -6.84 16.34 10.29
CA PHE A 87 -6.35 15.00 9.95
C PHE A 87 -6.65 13.99 11.06
N ARG A 88 -6.49 12.71 10.74
CA ARG A 88 -6.60 11.60 11.68
C ARG A 88 -5.50 10.60 11.38
N ILE A 89 -4.72 10.25 12.41
CA ILE A 89 -3.77 9.14 12.37
C ILE A 89 -4.33 8.04 13.26
N SER A 90 -4.73 6.93 12.67
CA SER A 90 -5.36 5.83 13.40
C SER A 90 -4.85 4.47 12.97
N GLY A 91 -4.97 3.47 13.84
CA GLY A 91 -4.64 2.10 13.49
C GLY A 91 -4.94 1.11 14.59
N THR A 92 -4.75 -0.17 14.26
CA THR A 92 -5.00 -1.30 15.18
C THR A 92 -3.79 -1.66 16.04
N GLY A 93 -2.59 -1.18 15.66
CA GLY A 93 -1.36 -1.42 16.41
C GLY A 93 -1.30 -0.65 17.73
N LYS A 94 -1.27 -1.37 18.87
CA LYS A 94 -1.17 -0.77 20.23
C LYS A 94 0.20 -0.17 20.57
N LYS A 95 1.28 -0.87 20.21
CA LYS A 95 2.67 -0.51 20.57
C LYS A 95 3.56 -0.19 19.38
N TRP A 96 3.22 -0.76 18.22
CA TRP A 96 4.01 -0.71 17.02
C TRP A 96 3.15 -0.09 15.93
N PHE A 97 3.49 1.14 15.55
CA PHE A 97 2.74 2.02 14.66
C PHE A 97 3.67 3.07 14.05
N GLY A 98 3.26 3.70 12.95
CA GLY A 98 4.10 4.62 12.20
C GLY A 98 3.80 4.68 10.69
N ASP A 99 4.48 5.53 9.93
CA ASP A 99 5.45 6.52 10.42
C ASP A 99 4.72 7.84 10.66
N GLY A 100 4.13 8.43 9.63
CA GLY A 100 3.41 9.69 9.78
C GLY A 100 2.92 10.37 8.51
N ILE A 101 2.54 11.64 8.67
CA ILE A 101 2.10 12.55 7.61
C ILE A 101 3.17 13.62 7.38
N GLY A 102 3.50 13.90 6.13
CA GLY A 102 4.31 15.06 5.75
C GLY A 102 3.45 16.13 5.08
N LEU A 103 3.54 17.37 5.54
CA LEU A 103 3.02 18.55 4.85
C LEU A 103 4.20 19.33 4.28
N TRP A 104 4.15 19.67 3.01
CA TRP A 104 5.28 20.20 2.26
C TRP A 104 4.91 21.49 1.56
N LEU A 105 5.82 22.46 1.64
CA LEU A 105 5.81 23.70 0.88
C LEU A 105 7.10 23.74 0.08
N THR A 106 7.05 23.30 -1.16
CA THR A 106 8.27 23.09 -1.98
C THR A 106 8.15 23.74 -3.34
N SER A 107 9.26 24.25 -3.86
CA SER A 107 9.32 24.80 -5.23
C SER A 107 9.21 23.73 -6.32
N SER A 108 9.57 22.47 -6.01
CA SER A 108 9.48 21.34 -6.92
C SER A 108 8.09 20.67 -6.91
N PRO A 109 7.66 20.06 -8.02
CA PRO A 109 6.58 19.08 -8.03
C PRO A 109 6.86 17.88 -7.11
N TYR A 110 5.84 17.05 -6.87
CA TYR A 110 6.00 15.81 -6.12
C TYR A 110 7.06 14.90 -6.76
N VAL A 111 8.05 14.52 -5.96
CA VAL A 111 9.02 13.46 -6.27
C VAL A 111 9.00 12.46 -5.12
N ARG A 112 8.71 11.20 -5.43
CA ARG A 112 8.66 10.13 -4.43
C ARG A 112 10.04 9.92 -3.80
N GLY A 113 10.06 9.77 -2.49
CA GLY A 113 11.27 9.38 -1.76
C GLY A 113 10.99 8.88 -0.35
N SER A 114 12.06 8.71 0.43
CA SER A 114 12.04 8.10 1.76
C SER A 114 11.79 9.08 2.90
N ASN A 115 11.70 10.39 2.64
CA ASN A 115 11.40 11.39 3.66
C ASN A 115 9.88 11.57 3.78
N HIS A 116 9.24 10.71 4.57
CA HIS A 116 7.78 10.70 4.79
C HIS A 116 6.90 10.75 3.54
N GLY A 117 7.39 10.30 2.39
CA GLY A 117 6.64 10.43 1.14
C GLY A 117 7.45 10.93 -0.04
N ILE A 118 8.36 11.87 0.24
CA ILE A 118 9.05 12.66 -0.79
C ILE A 118 10.55 12.45 -0.78
N ASP A 119 11.21 12.93 -1.84
CA ASP A 119 12.66 13.00 -1.91
C ASP A 119 13.23 13.93 -0.82
N ALA A 120 14.36 13.52 -0.22
CA ALA A 120 14.96 14.27 0.87
C ALA A 120 15.60 15.59 0.40
N ALA A 121 16.02 15.69 -0.86
CA ALA A 121 16.62 16.89 -1.45
C ALA A 121 15.57 17.89 -1.96
N PHE A 122 14.51 18.10 -1.18
CA PHE A 122 13.50 19.12 -1.48
C PHE A 122 14.03 20.53 -1.17
N ASN A 123 13.49 21.53 -1.87
CA ASN A 123 13.75 22.94 -1.59
C ASN A 123 12.47 23.62 -1.08
N GLY A 124 12.43 23.89 0.23
CA GLY A 124 11.33 24.52 0.96
C GLY A 124 11.20 24.06 2.41
N VAL A 125 9.96 24.00 2.91
CA VAL A 125 9.64 23.62 4.30
C VAL A 125 8.80 22.35 4.33
N GLY A 126 9.13 21.44 5.24
CA GLY A 126 8.30 20.31 5.64
C GLY A 126 7.79 20.47 7.07
N ILE A 127 6.51 20.23 7.30
CA ILE A 127 5.91 20.05 8.61
C ILE A 127 5.54 18.58 8.71
N VAL A 128 6.36 17.81 9.41
CA VAL A 128 6.21 16.35 9.53
C VAL A 128 5.51 16.03 10.84
N ILE A 129 4.42 15.29 10.77
CA ILE A 129 3.71 14.72 11.91
C ILE A 129 4.16 13.26 12.03
N ASP A 130 5.12 12.99 12.91
CA ASP A 130 5.75 11.69 13.08
C ASP A 130 5.24 11.01 14.35
N THR A 131 4.69 9.82 14.21
CA THR A 131 4.17 9.05 15.35
C THR A 131 5.14 7.98 15.82
N PHE A 132 6.23 7.73 15.09
CA PHE A 132 7.20 6.69 15.45
C PHE A 132 8.52 7.27 15.95
N VAL A 133 8.94 6.84 17.14
CA VAL A 133 10.24 7.25 17.69
C VAL A 133 11.32 6.34 17.11
N ASN A 134 12.07 6.83 16.13
CA ASN A 134 13.26 6.18 15.58
C ASN A 134 14.49 6.44 16.47
N PRO A 135 14.99 5.46 17.26
CA PRO A 135 16.13 5.67 18.16
C PRO A 135 17.45 5.95 17.42
N GLU A 136 17.53 5.60 16.14
CA GLU A 136 18.67 5.86 15.27
C GLU A 136 18.81 7.32 14.85
N HIS A 137 17.74 8.13 14.95
CA HIS A 137 17.78 9.55 14.63
C HIS A 137 18.47 10.32 15.76
N LYS A 138 19.71 10.79 15.51
CA LYS A 138 20.49 11.53 16.52
C LYS A 138 19.86 12.88 16.89
N GLY A 139 19.02 13.42 16.03
CA GLY A 139 18.29 14.67 16.24
C GLY A 139 17.22 14.63 17.33
N GLY A 140 16.90 13.45 17.85
CA GLY A 140 15.79 13.22 18.78
C GLY A 140 14.44 13.05 18.06
N HIS A 141 13.35 13.14 18.82
CA HIS A 141 11.97 12.98 18.34
C HIS A 141 11.12 14.17 18.74
N LYS A 142 10.24 14.59 17.82
CA LYS A 142 9.12 15.50 18.06
C LYS A 142 7.95 15.04 17.22
N ASP A 143 6.76 14.94 17.83
CA ASP A 143 5.57 14.50 17.11
C ASP A 143 5.24 15.42 15.93
N VAL A 144 5.51 16.73 16.06
CA VAL A 144 5.56 17.67 14.94
C VAL A 144 6.98 18.18 14.80
N THR A 145 7.59 17.93 13.65
CA THR A 145 8.94 18.37 13.30
C THR A 145 8.90 19.33 12.11
N ILE A 146 9.59 20.46 12.22
CA ILE A 146 9.80 21.38 11.10
C ILE A 146 11.13 21.04 10.42
N GLN A 147 11.06 20.65 9.15
CA GLN A 147 12.22 20.41 8.30
C GLN A 147 12.40 21.58 7.34
N ILE A 148 13.62 22.08 7.24
CA ILE A 148 13.98 23.19 6.34
C ILE A 148 15.12 22.70 5.46
N ASN A 149 14.92 22.73 4.14
CA ASN A 149 15.92 22.31 3.18
C ASN A 149 15.94 23.24 1.96
N ASP A 150 17.13 23.54 1.46
CA ASP A 150 17.38 24.34 0.24
C ASP A 150 17.66 23.45 -0.98
N GLY A 151 17.47 22.13 -0.84
CA GLY A 151 17.78 21.10 -1.83
C GLY A 151 19.15 20.44 -1.62
N THR A 152 19.94 20.86 -0.63
CA THR A 152 21.29 20.32 -0.40
C THR A 152 21.35 19.26 0.69
N LYS A 153 20.41 19.26 1.65
CA LYS A 153 20.44 18.29 2.76
C LYS A 153 19.98 16.92 2.30
N THR A 154 20.71 15.90 2.75
CA THR A 154 20.35 14.48 2.59
C THR A 154 19.38 14.04 3.68
N LEU A 155 18.76 12.86 3.52
CA LEU A 155 17.90 12.27 4.54
C LEU A 155 18.64 12.13 5.88
N SER A 156 19.87 11.59 5.86
CA SER A 156 20.67 11.43 7.08
C SER A 156 20.98 12.77 7.75
N THR A 157 21.21 13.83 6.96
CA THR A 157 21.40 15.18 7.50
C THR A 157 20.14 15.66 8.22
N LEU A 158 18.98 15.51 7.58
CA LEU A 158 17.69 15.89 8.18
C LEU A 158 17.36 15.08 9.43
N GLN A 159 17.77 13.81 9.49
CA GLN A 159 17.58 12.91 10.66
C GLN A 159 18.51 13.23 11.83
N ASP A 160 19.76 13.62 11.54
CA ASP A 160 20.77 13.94 12.55
C ASP A 160 20.61 15.37 13.11
N GLU A 161 19.96 16.28 12.37
CA GLU A 161 19.62 17.63 12.85
C GLU A 161 18.68 17.58 14.05
N THR A 162 18.96 18.41 15.07
CA THR A 162 18.09 18.55 16.25
C THR A 162 16.67 18.92 15.82
N LYS A 163 15.71 18.07 16.16
CA LYS A 163 14.31 18.26 15.76
C LYS A 163 13.73 19.49 16.45
N ILE A 164 13.26 20.44 15.65
CA ILE A 164 12.51 21.61 16.10
C ILE A 164 11.01 21.39 15.91
N GLY A 165 10.22 21.77 16.91
CA GLY A 165 8.79 21.57 16.93
C GLY A 165 8.28 21.15 18.31
N CYS A 166 7.22 20.34 18.35
CA CYS A 166 6.50 20.07 19.58
C CYS A 166 5.94 18.63 19.63
N ASP A 167 5.49 18.24 20.82
CA ASP A 167 4.83 16.96 21.07
C ASP A 167 3.32 17.17 21.22
N GLY A 168 2.50 16.24 20.73
CA GLY A 168 1.05 16.43 20.65
C GLY A 168 0.20 15.15 20.77
N ALA A 169 0.76 13.95 20.64
CA ALA A 169 0.04 12.68 20.74
C ALA A 169 -1.19 12.59 19.79
N PHE A 170 -0.92 12.67 18.49
CA PHE A 170 -1.92 12.71 17.40
C PHE A 170 -2.51 11.35 16.99
N ARG A 171 -2.05 10.27 17.61
CA ARG A 171 -2.41 8.91 17.23
C ARG A 171 -3.62 8.39 18.01
N TYR A 172 -4.55 7.75 17.30
CA TYR A 172 -5.72 7.09 17.87
C TYR A 172 -5.71 5.57 17.64
N HIS A 173 -6.01 4.80 18.68
CA HIS A 173 -6.10 3.35 18.59
C HIS A 173 -7.54 2.93 18.27
N GLU A 174 -7.76 2.34 17.09
CA GLU A 174 -9.11 2.08 16.56
C GLU A 174 -9.92 1.07 17.38
N ASP A 175 -9.26 0.14 18.08
CA ASP A 175 -9.93 -0.83 18.96
C ASP A 175 -10.12 -0.30 20.40
N SER A 176 -9.97 1.02 20.62
CA SER A 176 -10.27 1.67 21.90
C SER A 176 -11.72 2.11 21.97
N ASP A 177 -12.35 2.00 23.14
CA ASP A 177 -13.70 2.54 23.38
C ASP A 177 -13.75 4.09 23.26
N GLU A 178 -12.60 4.76 23.31
CA GLU A 178 -12.49 6.21 23.14
C GLU A 178 -12.45 6.63 21.65
N PHE A 179 -12.22 5.69 20.74
CA PHE A 179 -12.14 5.98 19.31
C PHE A 179 -13.54 6.19 18.71
N ASP A 180 -13.62 7.21 17.87
CA ASP A 180 -14.82 7.59 17.14
C ASP A 180 -14.37 8.27 15.85
N ALA A 181 -14.82 7.80 14.68
CA ALA A 181 -14.30 8.29 13.41
C ALA A 181 -14.65 9.76 13.16
N VAL A 182 -15.71 10.27 13.80
CA VAL A 182 -16.16 11.66 13.66
C VAL A 182 -15.35 12.60 14.56
N TYR A 183 -15.03 12.17 15.78
CA TYR A 183 -14.41 13.04 16.80
C TYR A 183 -12.92 12.78 17.06
N SER A 184 -12.39 11.63 16.61
CA SER A 184 -10.96 11.29 16.73
C SER A 184 -10.17 11.95 15.61
N ALA A 185 -10.06 13.27 15.68
CA ALA A 185 -9.33 14.08 14.74
C ALA A 185 -8.40 15.05 15.47
N SER A 186 -7.36 15.47 14.77
CA SER A 186 -6.40 16.48 15.19
C SER A 186 -6.32 17.58 14.16
N ARG A 187 -5.84 18.76 14.57
CA ARG A 187 -5.66 19.89 13.66
C ARG A 187 -4.28 20.49 13.79
N LEU A 188 -3.77 20.97 12.65
CA LEU A 188 -2.52 21.68 12.54
C LEU A 188 -2.79 22.99 11.80
N ARG A 189 -2.41 24.11 12.41
CA ARG A 189 -2.48 25.44 11.81
C ARG A 189 -1.07 25.94 11.59
N PHE A 190 -0.83 26.55 10.44
CA PHE A 190 0.40 27.28 10.22
C PHE A 190 0.15 28.55 9.44
N THR A 191 0.99 29.54 9.70
CA THR A 191 0.97 30.85 9.08
C THR A 191 2.36 31.14 8.58
N ILE A 192 2.46 31.60 7.34
CA ILE A 192 3.70 32.09 6.76
C ILE A 192 3.50 33.53 6.31
N GLU A 193 4.39 34.40 6.76
CA GLU A 193 4.48 35.79 6.33
C GLU A 193 5.92 36.08 5.89
N ARG A 194 6.13 36.14 4.58
CA ARG A 194 7.44 36.17 3.92
C ARG A 194 8.32 34.99 4.35
N ASN A 195 9.17 35.22 5.34
CA ASN A 195 10.13 34.27 5.88
C ASN A 195 9.79 33.84 7.30
N ASN A 196 8.74 34.36 7.92
CA ASN A 196 8.38 33.95 9.27
C ASN A 196 7.36 32.83 9.17
N ILE A 197 7.57 31.76 9.93
CA ILE A 197 6.62 30.65 10.08
C ILE A 197 6.16 30.60 11.53
N LYS A 198 4.86 30.39 11.70
CA LYS A 198 4.24 30.06 12.98
C LYS A 198 3.43 28.79 12.81
N VAL A 199 3.60 27.82 13.70
CA VAL A 199 2.90 26.53 13.71
C VAL A 199 2.23 26.33 15.06
N GLU A 200 0.96 25.93 15.03
CA GLU A 200 0.11 25.65 16.17
C GLU A 200 -0.62 24.33 15.96
N ILE A 201 -0.88 23.63 17.07
CA ILE A 201 -1.52 22.31 17.05
C ILE A 201 -2.75 22.33 17.95
N ASP A 202 -3.76 21.57 17.55
CA ASP A 202 -4.93 21.24 18.36
C ASP A 202 -5.08 19.71 18.32
N PRO A 203 -4.38 18.98 19.20
CA PRO A 203 -4.25 17.54 19.09
C PRO A 203 -5.55 16.75 19.21
N LYS A 204 -6.56 17.32 19.88
CA LYS A 204 -7.85 16.66 20.11
C LYS A 204 -9.00 17.34 19.38
N SER A 205 -8.69 18.24 18.44
CA SER A 205 -9.66 18.99 17.64
C SER A 205 -10.74 19.63 18.52
N LYS A 206 -10.34 20.34 19.58
CA LYS A 206 -11.23 21.00 20.56
C LYS A 206 -11.39 22.50 20.36
N ALA A 207 -10.81 23.07 19.30
CA ALA A 207 -10.66 24.52 19.15
C ALA A 207 -9.74 25.16 20.19
N GLU A 208 -8.80 24.37 20.74
CA GLU A 208 -7.81 24.78 21.71
C GLU A 208 -6.41 24.69 21.10
N TRP A 209 -5.94 25.81 20.53
CA TRP A 209 -4.64 25.88 19.87
C TRP A 209 -3.48 26.02 20.86
N THR A 210 -2.46 25.17 20.71
CA THR A 210 -1.20 25.23 21.45
C THR A 210 -0.06 25.60 20.51
N ALA A 211 0.82 26.51 20.96
CA ALA A 211 2.00 26.90 20.20
C ALA A 211 2.96 25.72 20.01
N CYS A 212 3.42 25.51 18.78
CA CYS A 212 4.35 24.43 18.43
C CYS A 212 5.74 24.93 18.06
N TYR A 213 5.79 25.85 17.10
CA TYR A 213 7.04 26.43 16.61
C TYR A 213 6.80 27.83 16.04
N GLU A 214 7.75 28.72 16.26
CA GLU A 214 7.79 30.03 15.61
C GLU A 214 9.25 30.35 15.28
N GLY A 215 9.51 30.80 14.06
CA GLY A 215 10.88 31.05 13.62
C GLY A 215 11.01 31.68 12.24
N GLN A 216 12.24 32.02 11.88
CA GLN A 216 12.60 32.61 10.60
C GLN A 216 13.19 31.55 9.66
N LEU A 217 12.68 31.51 8.44
CA LEU A 217 13.06 30.63 7.36
C LEU A 217 14.19 31.25 6.53
N PRO A 218 15.26 30.50 6.21
CA PRO A 218 16.45 30.99 5.52
C PRO A 218 16.28 31.03 3.99
N PHE A 219 15.16 31.54 3.49
CA PHE A 219 14.84 31.62 2.06
C PHE A 219 14.86 33.06 1.51
N ALA A 220 14.77 33.23 0.19
CA ALA A 220 14.48 34.53 -0.40
C ALA A 220 13.06 34.99 -0.03
N ALA A 221 12.82 36.30 0.02
CA ALA A 221 11.53 36.86 0.47
C ALA A 221 10.32 36.37 -0.35
N ASN A 222 10.53 36.04 -1.62
CA ASN A 222 9.49 35.63 -2.57
C ASN A 222 9.44 34.11 -2.81
N TRP A 223 10.06 33.29 -1.95
CA TRP A 223 10.11 31.83 -2.15
C TRP A 223 8.72 31.18 -2.28
N LEU A 224 7.73 31.75 -1.58
CA LEU A 224 6.34 31.32 -1.62
C LEU A 224 5.66 31.51 -2.99
N GLU A 225 6.13 32.41 -3.85
CA GLU A 225 5.56 32.61 -5.19
C GLU A 225 5.62 31.32 -6.02
N THR A 226 6.66 30.51 -5.81
CA THR A 226 6.91 29.26 -6.54
C THR A 226 6.56 28.01 -5.74
N ALA A 227 6.26 28.16 -4.45
CA ALA A 227 6.00 27.03 -3.57
C ALA A 227 4.64 26.40 -3.87
N ARG A 228 4.63 25.07 -3.93
CA ARG A 228 3.43 24.22 -4.01
C ARG A 228 3.18 23.59 -2.65
N ILE A 229 1.91 23.38 -2.33
CA ILE A 229 1.50 22.60 -1.18
C ILE A 229 1.40 21.12 -1.58
N GLY A 230 1.97 20.26 -0.74
CA GLY A 230 1.86 18.81 -0.85
C GLY A 230 1.58 18.17 0.49
N LEU A 231 0.74 17.13 0.51
CA LEU A 231 0.56 16.28 1.69
C LEU A 231 0.93 14.85 1.31
N THR A 232 1.66 14.17 2.17
CA THR A 232 2.07 12.78 1.98
C THR A 232 1.81 11.96 3.22
N GLY A 233 1.53 10.68 3.01
CA GLY A 233 1.52 9.69 4.08
C GLY A 233 2.47 8.57 3.71
N SER A 234 3.17 8.02 4.69
CA SER A 234 4.07 6.89 4.47
C SER A 234 4.02 5.88 5.61
N THR A 235 4.16 4.62 5.25
CA THR A 235 4.30 3.51 6.19
C THR A 235 5.52 2.67 5.81
N GLY A 236 6.34 2.35 6.80
CA GLY A 236 7.50 1.46 6.65
C GLY A 236 7.16 0.02 7.05
N GLY A 237 7.96 -0.52 7.96
CA GLY A 237 7.68 -1.80 8.63
C GLY A 237 6.56 -1.70 9.67
N LEU A 238 6.23 -0.48 10.10
CA LEU A 238 5.03 -0.17 10.86
C LEU A 238 4.05 0.57 9.96
N ALA A 239 2.78 0.60 10.36
CA ALA A 239 1.75 1.19 9.53
C ALA A 239 0.64 1.81 10.35
N ASP A 240 -0.03 2.75 9.70
CA ASP A 240 -1.24 3.44 10.14
C ASP A 240 -2.07 3.96 8.99
N ASN A 241 -3.35 4.17 9.30
CA ASN A 241 -4.25 4.99 8.50
C ASN A 241 -3.83 6.46 8.67
N HIS A 242 -3.51 7.11 7.56
CA HIS A 242 -3.20 8.53 7.51
C HIS A 242 -4.28 9.24 6.70
N ASP A 243 -5.30 9.77 7.37
CA ASP A 243 -6.46 10.40 6.75
C ASP A 243 -6.38 11.93 6.86
N VAL A 244 -6.55 12.64 5.75
CA VAL A 244 -6.75 14.10 5.73
C VAL A 244 -8.23 14.37 5.59
N LEU A 245 -8.83 14.95 6.62
CA LEU A 245 -10.24 15.29 6.63
C LEU A 245 -10.48 16.56 5.83
N SER A 246 -9.67 17.60 6.04
CA SER A 246 -9.71 18.83 5.24
C SER A 246 -8.37 19.55 5.26
N PHE A 247 -8.16 20.39 4.25
CA PHE A 247 -7.05 21.32 4.16
C PHE A 247 -7.57 22.65 3.64
N LEU A 248 -7.55 23.69 4.47
CA LEU A 248 -8.11 24.99 4.15
C LEU A 248 -7.01 26.04 4.22
N SER A 249 -6.81 26.78 3.14
CA SER A 249 -5.83 27.85 3.05
C SER A 249 -6.51 29.21 2.89
N PHE A 250 -5.91 30.24 3.48
CA PHE A 250 -6.43 31.60 3.49
C PHE A 250 -5.34 32.57 3.05
N SER A 251 -5.73 33.64 2.35
CA SER A 251 -4.75 34.64 1.88
C SER A 251 -4.06 35.37 3.02
N GLU A 252 -4.73 35.52 4.17
CA GLU A 252 -4.23 36.30 5.29
C GLU A 252 -4.07 35.45 6.57
N PRO A 253 -3.10 35.80 7.44
CA PRO A 253 -2.92 35.17 8.75
C PRO A 253 -4.14 35.21 9.68
N ASN A 254 -4.92 36.28 9.63
CA ASN A 254 -6.06 36.56 10.52
C ASN A 254 -7.37 36.61 9.73
N ASP A 255 -7.65 35.55 8.98
CA ASP A 255 -8.87 35.44 8.19
C ASP A 255 -10.10 35.13 9.05
N ILE A 256 -11.23 35.77 8.76
CA ILE A 256 -12.51 35.49 9.43
C ILE A 256 -12.95 34.06 9.10
N GLU A 257 -12.73 33.59 7.87
CA GLU A 257 -13.08 32.23 7.48
C GLU A 257 -12.31 31.20 8.28
N MET A 258 -11.07 31.48 8.68
CA MET A 258 -10.32 30.63 9.59
C MET A 258 -11.01 30.53 10.96
N GLN A 259 -11.51 31.63 11.51
CA GLN A 259 -12.26 31.61 12.78
C GLN A 259 -13.58 30.83 12.66
N LEU A 260 -14.23 30.89 11.50
CA LEU A 260 -15.42 30.07 11.23
C LEU A 260 -15.10 28.57 11.24
N THR A 261 -13.92 28.15 10.76
CA THR A 261 -13.50 26.74 10.85
C THR A 261 -13.32 26.25 12.29
N ASP A 262 -12.90 27.12 13.20
CA ASP A 262 -12.83 26.80 14.63
C ASP A 262 -14.23 26.65 15.24
N SER A 263 -15.19 27.48 14.81
CA SER A 263 -16.59 27.36 15.23
C SER A 263 -17.22 26.05 14.74
N ASP A 264 -16.96 25.64 13.50
CA ASP A 264 -17.46 24.37 12.96
C ASP A 264 -17.00 23.15 13.79
N VAL A 265 -15.77 23.20 14.30
CA VAL A 265 -15.22 22.15 15.17
C VAL A 265 -15.90 22.13 16.53
N TYR A 266 -16.18 23.30 17.11
CA TYR A 266 -16.96 23.40 18.34
C TYR A 266 -18.35 22.75 18.16
N TRP A 267 -19.08 23.11 17.10
CA TRP A 267 -20.38 22.53 16.80
C TRP A 267 -20.32 21.03 16.49
N ASN A 268 -19.24 20.58 15.83
CA ASN A 268 -18.99 19.16 15.62
C ASN A 268 -18.92 18.43 16.95
N ASN A 269 -18.06 18.85 17.87
CA ASN A 269 -17.92 18.17 19.16
C ASN A 269 -19.19 18.26 20.00
N TYR A 270 -19.88 19.41 19.97
CA TYR A 270 -21.13 19.61 20.68
C TYR A 270 -22.24 18.64 20.21
N SER A 271 -22.23 18.26 18.93
CA SER A 271 -23.19 17.28 18.40
C SER A 271 -23.03 15.86 18.96
N LYS A 272 -21.94 15.55 19.67
CA LYS A 272 -21.80 14.27 20.38
C LYS A 272 -22.84 14.10 21.49
N GLU A 273 -23.28 15.20 22.09
CA GLU A 273 -24.29 15.23 23.16
C GLU A 273 -25.71 15.50 22.62
N HIS A 274 -25.95 15.22 21.33
CA HIS A 274 -27.21 15.58 20.64
C HIS A 274 -28.49 15.21 21.41
N ASP A 275 -28.56 14.02 22.01
CA ASP A 275 -29.74 13.55 22.74
C ASP A 275 -30.09 14.41 23.95
N SER A 276 -29.09 14.91 24.69
CA SER A 276 -29.35 15.78 25.84
C SER A 276 -29.87 17.15 25.38
N ILE A 277 -29.33 17.67 24.28
CA ILE A 277 -29.66 18.98 23.73
C ILE A 277 -31.03 18.99 23.06
N LEU A 278 -31.36 17.95 22.28
CA LEU A 278 -32.66 17.79 21.62
C LEU A 278 -33.82 17.75 22.63
N ASN A 279 -33.55 17.26 23.84
CA ASN A 279 -34.49 17.17 24.94
C ASN A 279 -34.44 18.39 25.89
N SER A 280 -33.55 19.36 25.66
CA SER A 280 -33.47 20.57 26.48
C SER A 280 -34.61 21.54 26.17
N GLU A 281 -35.09 22.28 27.19
CA GLU A 281 -36.11 23.33 27.03
C GLU A 281 -35.57 24.57 26.29
N HIS A 282 -34.25 24.72 26.19
CA HIS A 282 -33.57 25.88 25.63
C HIS A 282 -33.27 25.78 24.11
N CYS A 283 -33.49 24.61 23.50
CA CYS A 283 -33.28 24.39 22.06
C CYS A 283 -34.62 24.42 21.31
N ASP A 284 -34.85 25.49 20.54
CA ASP A 284 -36.04 25.63 19.69
C ASP A 284 -36.03 24.67 18.49
N GLN A 285 -37.08 24.68 17.66
CA GLN A 285 -37.17 23.78 16.49
C GLN A 285 -36.02 24.00 15.49
N SER A 286 -35.54 25.25 15.36
CA SER A 286 -34.43 25.61 14.48
C SER A 286 -33.11 24.99 14.96
N CYS A 287 -32.84 25.12 16.27
CA CYS A 287 -31.70 24.48 16.93
C CYS A 287 -31.75 22.95 16.78
N LYS A 288 -32.93 22.33 16.97
CA LYS A 288 -33.11 20.88 16.82
C LYS A 288 -32.79 20.40 15.40
N LEU A 289 -33.23 21.14 14.39
CA LEU A 289 -32.95 20.80 12.98
C LEU A 289 -31.45 20.81 12.69
N ILE A 290 -30.73 21.86 13.12
CA ILE A 290 -29.27 21.98 12.91
C ILE A 290 -28.53 20.81 13.57
N ILE A 291 -28.90 20.45 14.80
CA ILE A 291 -28.29 19.33 15.53
C ILE A 291 -28.58 18.01 14.81
N LEU A 292 -29.82 17.80 14.36
CA LEU A 292 -30.21 16.57 13.66
C LEU A 292 -29.51 16.45 12.29
N GLU A 293 -29.40 17.53 11.53
CA GLU A 293 -28.64 17.57 10.28
C GLU A 293 -27.17 17.23 10.51
N LYS A 294 -26.57 17.78 11.56
CA LYS A 294 -25.19 17.50 11.94
C LYS A 294 -25.01 16.05 12.38
N ALA A 295 -25.90 15.53 13.22
CA ALA A 295 -25.89 14.14 13.64
C ALA A 295 -26.02 13.18 12.44
N LEU A 296 -26.91 13.49 11.48
CA LEU A 296 -27.05 12.72 10.26
C LEU A 296 -25.77 12.76 9.39
N ALA A 297 -25.10 13.91 9.32
CA ALA A 297 -23.81 14.03 8.64
C ALA A 297 -22.75 13.17 9.32
N ASN A 298 -22.67 13.20 10.65
CA ASN A 298 -21.73 12.40 11.44
C ASN A 298 -21.96 10.89 11.25
N VAL A 299 -23.22 10.44 11.26
CA VAL A 299 -23.58 9.04 10.97
C VAL A 299 -23.12 8.61 9.58
N LYS A 300 -23.18 9.50 8.57
CA LYS A 300 -22.66 9.19 7.22
C LYS A 300 -21.15 9.00 7.23
N VAL A 301 -20.42 9.84 7.97
CA VAL A 301 -18.96 9.72 8.13
C VAL A 301 -18.59 8.41 8.83
N GLU A 302 -19.28 8.09 9.93
CA GLU A 302 -19.06 6.85 10.70
C GLU A 302 -19.34 5.59 9.86
N ASN A 303 -20.45 5.59 9.13
CA ASN A 303 -20.79 4.49 8.22
C ASN A 303 -19.74 4.34 7.12
N GLU A 304 -19.28 5.45 6.51
CA GLU A 304 -18.23 5.38 5.49
C GLU A 304 -16.93 4.83 6.06
N HIS A 305 -16.50 5.30 7.23
CA HIS A 305 -15.31 4.78 7.91
C HIS A 305 -15.40 3.28 8.16
N THR A 306 -16.54 2.82 8.69
CA THR A 306 -16.81 1.41 8.95
C THR A 306 -16.77 0.58 7.67
N MET A 307 -17.41 1.05 6.60
CA MET A 307 -17.44 0.37 5.30
C MET A 307 -16.03 0.24 4.70
N VAL A 308 -15.22 1.31 4.75
CA VAL A 308 -13.84 1.28 4.28
C VAL A 308 -13.00 0.30 5.10
N SER A 309 -13.11 0.33 6.43
CA SER A 309 -12.40 -0.61 7.31
C SER A 309 -12.77 -2.07 7.00
N LEU A 310 -14.06 -2.37 6.79
CA LEU A 310 -14.53 -3.69 6.41
C LEU A 310 -14.03 -4.11 5.02
N GLN A 311 -14.04 -3.21 4.06
CA GLN A 311 -13.52 -3.46 2.72
C GLN A 311 -12.02 -3.78 2.75
N GLU A 312 -11.23 -3.03 3.51
CA GLU A 312 -9.80 -3.26 3.66
C GLU A 312 -9.48 -4.57 4.38
N LYS A 313 -10.22 -4.88 5.45
CA LYS A 313 -10.12 -6.17 6.17
C LYS A 313 -10.47 -7.33 5.25
N THR A 314 -11.55 -7.21 4.48
CA THR A 314 -12.00 -8.22 3.51
C THR A 314 -10.97 -8.43 2.40
N ARG A 315 -10.50 -7.34 1.76
CA ARG A 315 -9.48 -7.39 0.71
C ARG A 315 -8.20 -8.07 1.19
N ASN A 316 -7.78 -7.76 2.41
CA ASN A 316 -6.62 -8.40 3.02
C ASN A 316 -6.83 -9.90 3.23
N SER A 317 -7.96 -10.30 3.82
CA SER A 317 -8.31 -11.70 4.02
C SER A 317 -8.35 -12.47 2.69
N LEU A 318 -8.96 -11.90 1.65
CA LEU A 318 -8.98 -12.48 0.31
C LEU A 318 -7.56 -12.64 -0.27
N SER A 319 -6.71 -11.62 -0.14
CA SER A 319 -5.32 -11.71 -0.63
C SER A 319 -4.52 -12.82 0.08
N LYS A 320 -4.71 -13.00 1.38
CA LYS A 320 -4.08 -14.08 2.16
C LYS A 320 -4.59 -15.45 1.75
N VAL A 321 -5.89 -15.58 1.49
CA VAL A 321 -6.50 -16.82 1.00
C VAL A 321 -5.96 -17.18 -0.38
N ALA A 322 -5.94 -16.22 -1.32
CA ALA A 322 -5.39 -16.43 -2.66
C ALA A 322 -3.91 -16.85 -2.63
N ALA A 323 -3.09 -16.23 -1.76
CA ALA A 323 -1.69 -16.62 -1.59
C ALA A 323 -1.55 -18.07 -1.05
N ARG A 324 -2.39 -18.47 -0.09
CA ARG A 324 -2.41 -19.84 0.43
C ARG A 324 -2.88 -20.85 -0.62
N GLU A 325 -3.87 -20.48 -1.43
CA GLU A 325 -4.34 -21.31 -2.54
C GLU A 325 -3.23 -21.57 -3.55
N ALA A 326 -2.50 -20.53 -3.97
CA ALA A 326 -1.37 -20.69 -4.89
C ALA A 326 -0.28 -21.62 -4.34
N VAL A 327 0.05 -21.51 -3.05
CA VAL A 327 1.01 -22.41 -2.38
C VAL A 327 0.49 -23.85 -2.33
N ASN A 328 -0.80 -24.03 -2.02
CA ASN A 328 -1.40 -25.37 -1.97
C ASN A 328 -1.47 -26.02 -3.36
N GLN A 329 -1.82 -25.27 -4.40
CA GLN A 329 -1.80 -25.75 -5.78
C GLN A 329 -0.39 -26.20 -6.19
N GLY A 330 0.65 -25.43 -5.82
CA GLY A 330 2.04 -25.83 -6.04
C GLY A 330 2.41 -27.14 -5.34
N LYS A 331 2.01 -27.32 -4.09
CA LYS A 331 2.23 -28.58 -3.34
C LYS A 331 1.46 -29.77 -3.93
N ILE A 332 0.24 -29.54 -4.41
CA ILE A 332 -0.55 -30.58 -5.08
C ILE A 332 0.17 -31.02 -6.36
N ALA A 333 0.64 -30.08 -7.18
CA ALA A 333 1.39 -30.41 -8.39
C ALA A 333 2.67 -31.23 -8.08
N GLU A 334 3.41 -30.86 -7.04
CA GLU A 334 4.59 -31.62 -6.59
C GLU A 334 4.23 -33.03 -6.12
N LEU A 335 3.14 -33.19 -5.36
CA LEU A 335 2.66 -34.50 -4.92
C LEU A 335 2.19 -35.36 -6.11
N THR A 336 1.55 -34.75 -7.11
CA THR A 336 1.14 -35.44 -8.33
C THR A 336 2.36 -35.93 -9.11
N ASP A 337 3.39 -35.11 -9.31
CA ASP A 337 4.63 -35.52 -10.00
C ASP A 337 5.36 -36.65 -9.26
N ARG A 338 5.47 -36.56 -7.92
CA ARG A 338 6.05 -37.65 -7.11
C ARG A 338 5.23 -38.95 -7.22
N LEU A 339 3.90 -38.85 -7.25
CA LEU A 339 3.03 -40.01 -7.42
C LEU A 339 3.21 -40.63 -8.80
N GLU A 340 3.27 -39.83 -9.87
CA GLU A 340 3.54 -40.31 -11.23
C GLU A 340 4.89 -41.00 -11.33
N GLN A 341 5.95 -40.42 -10.76
CA GLN A 341 7.27 -41.05 -10.71
C GLN A 341 7.25 -42.39 -9.95
N TYR A 342 6.57 -42.43 -8.79
CA TYR A 342 6.42 -43.66 -8.02
C TYR A 342 5.63 -44.73 -8.78
N LEU A 343 4.53 -44.33 -9.45
CA LEU A 343 3.72 -45.24 -10.26
C LEU A 343 4.51 -45.77 -11.46
N ASN A 344 5.23 -44.91 -12.18
CA ASN A 344 6.04 -45.32 -13.33
C ASN A 344 7.17 -46.26 -12.92
N THR A 345 7.89 -45.96 -11.84
CA THR A 345 8.97 -46.86 -11.35
C THR A 345 8.43 -48.20 -10.89
N LYS A 346 7.28 -48.24 -10.21
CA LYS A 346 6.65 -49.48 -9.76
C LYS A 346 6.04 -50.27 -10.92
N LEU A 347 5.42 -49.59 -11.89
CA LEU A 347 4.89 -50.19 -13.10
C LEU A 347 6.01 -50.80 -13.95
N ASP A 348 7.13 -50.10 -14.12
CA ASP A 348 8.31 -50.61 -14.82
C ASP A 348 8.90 -51.83 -14.12
N ALA A 349 9.04 -51.77 -12.79
CA ALA A 349 9.54 -52.89 -12.00
C ALA A 349 8.63 -54.12 -12.13
N SER A 350 7.31 -53.94 -11.96
CA SER A 350 6.33 -55.02 -12.12
C SER A 350 6.26 -55.56 -13.55
N THR A 351 6.41 -54.70 -14.56
CA THR A 351 6.43 -55.12 -15.98
C THR A 351 7.66 -55.98 -16.27
N ARG A 352 8.82 -55.61 -15.75
CA ARG A 352 10.06 -56.40 -15.89
C ARG A 352 9.97 -57.74 -15.16
N ASP A 353 9.40 -57.74 -13.97
CA ASP A 353 9.22 -58.96 -13.17
C ASP A 353 8.30 -59.95 -13.89
N VAL A 354 7.14 -59.48 -14.36
CA VAL A 354 6.20 -60.30 -15.17
C VAL A 354 6.83 -60.75 -16.48
N ALA A 355 7.60 -59.90 -17.16
CA ALA A 355 8.30 -60.30 -18.39
C ALA A 355 9.34 -61.41 -18.11
N GLY A 356 10.10 -61.30 -17.01
CA GLY A 356 11.05 -62.31 -16.58
C GLY A 356 10.39 -63.62 -16.17
N ASP A 357 9.25 -63.57 -15.48
CA ASP A 357 8.44 -64.74 -15.13
C ASP A 357 7.89 -65.44 -16.38
N VAL A 358 7.42 -64.68 -17.37
CA VAL A 358 6.96 -65.23 -18.65
C VAL A 358 8.12 -65.85 -19.43
N GLU A 359 9.27 -65.19 -19.49
CA GLU A 359 10.47 -65.67 -20.19
C GLU A 359 11.01 -66.96 -19.53
N SER A 360 11.09 -67.00 -18.21
CA SER A 360 11.52 -68.19 -17.47
C SER A 360 10.53 -69.35 -17.61
N ALA A 361 9.22 -69.10 -17.55
CA ALA A 361 8.20 -70.11 -17.81
C ALA A 361 8.23 -70.62 -19.26
N LEU A 362 8.52 -69.74 -20.22
CA LEU A 362 8.70 -70.11 -21.62
C LEU A 362 9.96 -70.98 -21.80
N HIS A 363 11.09 -70.58 -21.22
CA HIS A 363 12.33 -71.36 -21.25
C HIS A 363 12.18 -72.73 -20.59
N ALA A 364 11.48 -72.82 -19.46
CA ALA A 364 11.18 -74.09 -18.80
C ALA A 364 10.39 -75.02 -19.72
N LYS A 365 9.30 -74.53 -20.34
CA LYS A 365 8.51 -75.32 -21.30
C LYS A 365 9.26 -75.68 -22.58
N VAL A 366 10.12 -74.79 -23.07
CA VAL A 366 10.96 -75.06 -24.25
C VAL A 366 12.00 -76.12 -23.92
N ASN A 367 12.71 -76.02 -22.78
CA ASN A 367 13.70 -76.99 -22.36
C ASN A 367 13.08 -78.36 -22.06
N GLU A 368 11.91 -78.40 -21.41
CA GLU A 368 11.15 -79.65 -21.20
C GLU A 368 10.81 -80.33 -22.55
N LYS A 369 10.38 -79.56 -23.56
CA LYS A 369 10.15 -80.09 -24.91
C LYS A 369 11.43 -80.48 -25.65
N VAL A 370 12.54 -79.79 -25.41
CA VAL A 370 13.84 -80.09 -26.03
C VAL A 370 14.43 -81.36 -25.43
N GLU A 371 14.34 -81.56 -24.11
CA GLU A 371 14.79 -82.79 -23.43
C GLU A 371 13.93 -84.01 -23.79
N ALA A 372 12.63 -83.81 -24.07
CA ALA A 372 11.79 -84.85 -24.66
C ALA A 372 12.21 -85.25 -26.10
N SER A 373 12.99 -84.40 -26.80
CA SER A 373 13.41 -84.63 -28.21
C SER A 373 14.82 -85.21 -28.37
N THR A 374 15.58 -85.37 -27.28
CA THR A 374 17.01 -85.78 -27.32
C THR A 374 17.26 -87.21 -27.85
N GLY A 375 16.22 -88.04 -27.99
CA GLY A 375 16.32 -89.42 -28.47
C GLY A 375 16.55 -89.59 -29.97
N TRP A 376 16.32 -88.56 -30.81
CA TRP A 376 16.47 -88.68 -32.26
C TRP A 376 17.87 -88.36 -32.80
N LYS A 377 18.75 -87.68 -32.06
CA LYS A 377 20.07 -87.26 -32.59
C LYS A 377 21.07 -88.42 -32.73
N LEU A 378 21.00 -89.41 -31.85
CA LEU A 378 21.91 -90.57 -31.84
C LEU A 378 21.79 -91.46 -33.10
N PRO A 379 20.59 -91.86 -33.55
CA PRO A 379 20.46 -92.70 -34.76
C PRO A 379 20.95 -92.00 -36.03
N PHE A 380 20.73 -90.69 -36.19
CA PHE A 380 21.23 -89.94 -37.36
C PHE A 380 22.77 -89.80 -37.35
N PHE A 381 23.38 -89.62 -36.18
CA PHE A 381 24.84 -89.55 -36.07
C PHE A 381 25.51 -90.88 -36.38
N VAL A 382 24.92 -92.00 -35.92
CA VAL A 382 25.39 -93.36 -36.25
C VAL A 382 25.23 -93.65 -37.75
N LEU A 383 24.12 -93.23 -38.36
CA LEU A 383 23.88 -93.41 -39.80
C LEU A 383 24.86 -92.58 -40.63
N PHE A 384 25.15 -91.34 -40.22
CA PHE A 384 26.11 -90.48 -40.90
C PHE A 384 27.56 -90.97 -40.75
N ALA A 385 27.96 -91.42 -39.56
CA ALA A 385 29.27 -92.03 -39.32
C ALA A 385 29.43 -93.35 -40.10
N GLY A 386 28.36 -94.15 -40.19
CA GLY A 386 28.32 -95.37 -41.00
C GLY A 386 28.49 -95.10 -42.49
N LEU A 387 27.83 -94.07 -43.03
CA LEU A 387 27.97 -93.66 -44.43
C LEU A 387 29.38 -93.13 -44.74
N LEU A 388 29.99 -92.35 -43.84
CA LEU A 388 31.37 -91.86 -43.99
C LEU A 388 32.38 -93.01 -43.94
N GLY A 389 32.20 -93.97 -43.02
CA GLY A 389 33.04 -95.18 -42.93
C GLY A 389 32.95 -96.04 -44.19
N ALA A 390 31.73 -96.27 -44.69
CA ALA A 390 31.51 -97.02 -45.93
C ALA A 390 32.12 -96.31 -47.15
N GLY A 391 31.96 -94.98 -47.25
CA GLY A 391 32.57 -94.17 -48.30
C GLY A 391 34.10 -94.24 -48.29
N SER A 392 34.72 -94.18 -47.11
CA SER A 392 36.19 -94.29 -46.97
C SER A 392 36.71 -95.69 -47.36
N PHE A 393 35.97 -96.75 -47.01
CA PHE A 393 36.32 -98.13 -47.39
C PHE A 393 36.20 -98.35 -48.91
N VAL A 394 35.12 -97.87 -49.54
CA VAL A 394 34.94 -97.92 -51.00
C VAL A 394 36.01 -97.11 -51.70
N TYR A 395 36.35 -95.92 -51.19
CA TYR A 395 37.41 -95.07 -51.74
C TYR A 395 38.78 -95.76 -51.67
N LYS A 396 39.12 -96.40 -50.54
CA LYS A 396 40.37 -97.15 -50.38
C LYS A 396 40.44 -98.34 -51.36
N LYS A 397 39.36 -99.14 -51.45
CA LYS A 397 39.28 -100.29 -52.36
C LYS A 397 39.32 -99.86 -53.84
N TYR A 398 38.70 -98.74 -54.19
CA TYR A 398 38.79 -98.14 -55.52
C TYR A 398 40.22 -97.72 -55.85
N ASN A 399 40.94 -97.12 -54.91
CA ASN A 399 42.31 -96.67 -55.12
C ASN A 399 43.31 -97.84 -55.22
N ASP A 400 43.09 -98.93 -54.48
CA ASP A 400 43.87 -100.17 -54.58
C ASP A 400 43.64 -100.87 -55.94
N LEU A 401 42.40 -100.89 -56.44
CA LEU A 401 42.07 -101.40 -57.79
C LEU A 401 42.58 -100.47 -58.92
N ARG A 402 42.70 -99.16 -58.68
CA ARG A 402 43.24 -98.21 -59.66
C ARG A 402 44.75 -98.36 -59.86
N LYS A 403 45.48 -98.82 -58.83
CA LYS A 403 46.94 -99.05 -58.90
C LYS A 403 47.32 -100.35 -59.62
N SER A 404 46.39 -101.27 -59.86
CA SER A 404 46.65 -102.52 -60.59
C SER A 404 46.42 -102.45 -62.11
N HIS A 405 46.07 -101.29 -62.67
CA HIS A 405 45.85 -101.08 -64.11
C HIS A 405 46.73 -99.98 -64.74
N LEU A 406 47.84 -99.63 -64.10
CA LEU A 406 48.92 -98.82 -64.66
C LEU A 406 50.26 -99.52 -64.40
N LEU A 407 50.47 -100.63 -65.10
CA LEU A 407 51.75 -101.20 -65.51
C LEU A 407 51.52 -102.09 -66.73
#